data_AF-A0A7V3K488-F1
#
_entry.id   AF-A0A7V3K488-F1
#
_cell.length_a   1.000
_cell.length_b   1.000
_cell.length_c   1.000
_cell.angle_alpha   90.00
_cell.angle_beta   90.00
_cell.angle_gamma   90.00
#
_symmetry.space_group_name_H-M   'P 1'
#
loop_
_entity.id
_entity.type
_entity.pdbx_description
1 polymer ?
#
loop_
_entity_poly.entity_id
_entity_poly.type
_entity_poly.pdbx_seq_one_letter_code
_entity_poly.pdbx_strand_id
1 'polypeptide(L)'
;WNYSLFELVKLGQRRLNLLRAFNAREGIDARHDVPPERLFEPLRGGPSDGWAMDRGELAAAIRTYYAMNNWTPEGTPTRAVLEELGIAWVAGELGL
;
A
#
# COMPACT_ATOMS: atom_id res chain seq x y z
N TRP A 1 10.36 26.37 10.57
CA TRP A 1 9.65 25.94 9.36
C TRP A 1 8.16 26.10 9.61
N ASN A 2 7.41 26.62 8.63
CA ASN A 2 5.97 26.82 8.72
C ASN A 2 5.30 25.87 7.73
N TYR A 3 4.70 24.79 8.24
CA TYR A 3 4.03 23.76 7.44
C TYR A 3 2.57 23.64 7.86
N SER A 4 1.69 23.52 6.87
CA SER A 4 0.31 23.13 7.06
C SER A 4 0.18 21.61 7.25
N LEU A 5 -0.94 21.17 7.85
CA LEU A 5 -1.27 19.75 7.95
C LEU A 5 -1.34 19.08 6.56
N PHE A 6 -1.87 19.79 5.57
CA PHE A 6 -1.95 19.28 4.20
C PHE A 6 -0.57 18.97 3.62
N GLU A 7 0.41 19.86 3.80
CA GLU A 7 1.79 19.64 3.35
C GLU A 7 2.45 18.46 4.06
N LEU A 8 2.18 18.28 5.36
CA LEU A 8 2.69 17.13 6.12
C LEU A 8 2.09 15.81 5.63
N VAL A 9 0.79 15.79 5.32
CA VAL A 9 0.14 14.61 4.72
C VAL A 9 0.72 14.30 3.34
N LYS A 10 0.94 15.32 2.50
CA LYS A 10 1.58 15.14 1.18
C LYS A 10 3.02 14.64 1.28
N LEU A 11 3.77 15.11 2.28
CA LEU A 11 5.11 14.60 2.55
C LEU A 11 5.08 13.11 2.92
N GLY A 12 4.13 12.69 3.77
CA GLY A 12 3.91 11.28 4.10
C GLY A 12 3.54 10.44 2.87
N GLN A 13 2.63 10.95 2.03
CA GLN A 13 2.23 10.30 0.79
C GLN A 13 3.41 10.12 -0.18
N ARG A 14 4.26 11.15 -0.34
CA ARG A 14 5.49 11.07 -1.14
C ARG A 14 6.43 9.99 -0.61
N ARG A 15 6.67 9.97 0.70
CA ARG A 15 7.52 8.96 1.34
C ARG A 15 6.99 7.55 1.10
N LEU A 16 5.69 7.33 1.30
CA LEU A 16 5.05 6.03 1.09
C LEU A 16 5.23 5.55 -0.37
N ASN A 17 5.00 6.43 -1.34
CA ASN A 17 5.14 6.09 -2.76
C ASN A 17 6.60 5.80 -3.15
N LEU A 18 7.58 6.51 -2.58
CA LEU A 18 9.00 6.18 -2.79
C LEU A 18 9.38 4.81 -2.25
N LEU A 19 8.92 4.46 -1.04
CA LEU A 19 9.15 3.13 -0.46
C LEU A 19 8.49 2.04 -1.30
N ARG A 20 7.26 2.28 -1.75
CA ARG A 20 6.54 1.31 -2.59
C ARG A 20 7.18 1.16 -3.97
N ALA A 21 7.63 2.25 -4.59
CA ALA A 21 8.35 2.21 -5.85
C ALA A 21 9.68 1.45 -5.73
N PHE A 22 10.44 1.68 -4.66
CA PHE A 22 11.64 0.90 -4.39
C PHE A 22 11.31 -0.60 -4.32
N ASN A 23 10.31 -0.99 -3.52
CA ASN A 23 9.86 -2.37 -3.41
C ASN A 23 9.48 -2.97 -4.78
N ALA A 24 8.70 -2.24 -5.59
CA ALA A 24 8.28 -2.70 -6.91
C ALA A 24 9.48 -2.93 -7.84
N ARG A 25 10.46 -2.03 -7.84
CA ARG A 25 11.71 -2.17 -8.61
C ARG A 25 12.50 -3.42 -8.20
N GLU A 26 12.52 -3.73 -6.91
CA GLU A 26 13.19 -4.93 -6.38
C GLU A 26 12.33 -6.21 -6.48
N GLY A 27 11.16 -6.16 -7.14
CA GLY A 27 10.31 -7.33 -7.41
C GLY A 27 9.29 -7.66 -6.32
N ILE A 28 9.10 -6.79 -5.34
CA ILE A 28 8.01 -6.90 -4.35
C ILE A 28 6.74 -6.30 -4.93
N ASP A 29 5.71 -7.14 -5.05
CA ASP A 29 4.40 -6.81 -5.61
C ASP A 29 3.25 -7.24 -4.69
N ALA A 30 2.02 -7.16 -5.20
CA ALA A 30 0.80 -7.54 -4.48
C ALA A 30 0.81 -8.95 -3.87
N ARG A 31 1.63 -9.89 -4.37
CA ARG A 31 1.73 -11.25 -3.82
C ARG A 31 2.40 -11.26 -2.44
N HIS A 32 3.14 -10.21 -2.11
CA HIS A 32 3.87 -10.07 -0.86
C HIS A 32 3.07 -9.31 0.21
N ASP A 33 1.94 -8.67 -0.16
CA ASP A 33 1.07 -7.97 0.78
C ASP A 33 0.10 -8.95 1.45
N VAL A 34 0.64 -10.01 2.05
CA VAL A 34 -0.10 -11.06 2.74
C VAL A 34 0.38 -11.19 4.18
N PRO A 35 -0.53 -11.23 5.17
CA PRO A 35 -0.14 -11.43 6.56
C PRO A 35 0.19 -12.91 6.84
N PRO A 36 0.77 -13.22 8.00
CA PRO A 36 1.01 -14.60 8.41
C PRO A 36 -0.27 -15.44 8.50
N GLU A 37 -0.14 -16.73 8.18
CA GLU A 37 -1.23 -17.71 8.15
C GLU A 37 -2.07 -17.77 9.45
N ARG A 38 -1.42 -17.54 10.59
CA ARG A 38 -2.05 -17.51 11.92
C ARG A 38 -3.23 -16.54 12.04
N LEU A 39 -3.28 -15.47 11.23
CA LEU A 39 -4.38 -14.51 11.29
C LEU A 39 -5.69 -15.06 10.68
N PHE A 40 -5.60 -16.10 9.86
CA PHE A 40 -6.76 -16.78 9.26
C PHE A 40 -7.26 -17.96 10.10
N GLU A 41 -6.59 -18.25 11.22
CA GLU A 41 -7.04 -19.25 12.18
C GLU A 41 -7.96 -18.61 13.23
N PRO A 42 -9.03 -19.28 13.67
CA PRO A 42 -9.90 -18.76 14.71
C PRO A 42 -9.15 -18.50 16.02
N LEU A 43 -9.30 -17.30 16.57
CA LEU A 43 -8.81 -16.94 17.89
C LEU A 43 -9.47 -17.80 18.96
N ARG A 44 -8.78 -17.97 20.10
CA ARG A 44 -9.27 -18.74 21.25
C ARG A 44 -9.34 -17.88 22.51
N GLY A 45 -10.53 -17.82 23.09
CA GLY A 45 -10.84 -17.11 24.34
C GLY A 45 -11.07 -15.61 24.19
N GLY A 46 -11.65 -15.02 25.23
CA GLY A 46 -11.96 -13.58 25.28
C GLY A 46 -13.11 -13.16 24.36
N PRO A 47 -13.34 -11.85 24.19
CA PRO A 47 -14.47 -11.32 23.42
C PRO A 47 -14.43 -11.58 21.90
N SER A 48 -13.25 -11.88 21.34
CA SER A 48 -13.06 -12.17 19.92
C SER A 48 -12.85 -13.67 19.66
N ASP A 49 -13.26 -14.53 20.58
CA ASP A 49 -13.20 -15.99 20.42
C ASP A 49 -13.91 -16.43 19.13
N GLY A 50 -13.26 -17.32 18.38
CA GLY A 50 -13.77 -17.80 17.09
C GLY A 50 -13.61 -16.84 15.91
N TRP A 51 -13.21 -15.57 16.13
CA TRP A 51 -12.94 -14.65 15.02
C TRP A 51 -11.67 -15.08 14.26
N ALA A 52 -11.75 -15.05 12.94
CA ALA A 52 -10.62 -15.23 12.03
C ALA A 52 -10.72 -14.18 10.92
N MET A 53 -9.57 -13.78 10.39
CA MET A 53 -9.56 -12.95 9.18
C MET A 53 -10.09 -13.75 7.99
N ASP A 54 -10.92 -13.13 7.15
CA ASP A 54 -11.32 -13.71 5.88
C ASP A 54 -10.37 -13.30 4.74
N ARG A 55 -9.98 -14.27 3.91
CA ARG A 55 -9.04 -14.02 2.80
C ARG A 55 -9.66 -13.20 1.68
N GLY A 56 -10.95 -13.42 1.39
CA GLY A 56 -11.67 -12.69 0.36
C GLY A 56 -11.86 -11.22 0.73
N GLU A 57 -12.26 -10.96 1.98
CA GLU A 57 -12.38 -9.62 2.54
C GLU A 57 -11.03 -8.91 2.57
N LEU A 58 -9.96 -9.58 3.01
CA LEU A 58 -8.61 -9.00 2.98
C LEU A 58 -8.19 -8.64 1.56
N ALA A 59 -8.37 -9.56 0.60
CA ALA A 59 -8.00 -9.30 -0.80
C ALA A 59 -8.81 -8.12 -1.38
N ALA A 60 -10.09 -7.99 -1.03
CA ALA A 60 -10.91 -6.85 -1.42
C ALA A 60 -10.42 -5.55 -0.77
N ALA A 61 -10.08 -5.57 0.52
CA ALA A 61 -9.55 -4.42 1.23
C ALA A 61 -8.22 -3.93 0.64
N ILE A 62 -7.31 -4.85 0.28
CA ILE A 62 -6.04 -4.51 -0.39
C ILE A 62 -6.28 -3.82 -1.74
N ARG A 63 -7.18 -4.35 -2.58
CA ARG A 63 -7.53 -3.71 -3.87
C ARG A 63 -8.10 -2.31 -3.67
N THR A 64 -9.00 -2.14 -2.69
CA THR A 64 -9.54 -0.82 -2.34
C THR A 64 -8.43 0.13 -1.90
N TYR A 65 -7.50 -0.34 -1.07
CA TYR A 65 -6.37 0.46 -0.61
C TYR A 65 -5.45 0.89 -1.76
N TYR A 66 -5.16 0.01 -2.73
CA TYR A 66 -4.38 0.39 -3.91
C TYR A 66 -5.09 1.46 -4.73
N ALA A 67 -6.39 1.32 -4.97
CA ALA A 67 -7.18 2.31 -5.68
C ALA A 67 -7.16 3.68 -4.97
N MET A 68 -7.29 3.69 -3.64
CA MET A 68 -7.21 4.91 -2.83
C MET A 68 -5.84 5.61 -2.94
N ASN A 69 -4.76 4.85 -3.14
CA ASN A 69 -3.41 5.39 -3.33
C ASN A 69 -3.07 5.67 -4.80
N ASN A 70 -4.01 5.42 -5.72
CA ASN A 70 -3.81 5.51 -7.16
C ASN A 70 -2.64 4.63 -7.65
N TRP A 71 -2.62 3.38 -7.17
CA TRP A 71 -1.69 2.33 -7.56
C TRP A 71 -2.33 1.35 -8.54
N THR A 72 -1.51 0.60 -9.27
CA THR A 72 -1.97 -0.50 -10.14
C THR A 72 -2.48 -1.68 -9.30
N PRO A 73 -3.21 -2.65 -9.90
CA PRO A 73 -3.61 -3.88 -9.21
C PRO A 73 -2.44 -4.72 -8.65
N GLU A 74 -1.24 -4.57 -9.21
CA GLU A 74 0.00 -5.19 -8.75
C GLU A 74 0.61 -4.45 -7.54
N GLY A 75 0.00 -3.33 -7.13
CA GLY A 75 0.43 -2.49 -6.02
C GLY A 75 1.56 -1.54 -6.37
N THR A 76 1.76 -1.20 -7.64
CA THR A 76 2.81 -0.26 -8.08
C THR A 76 2.24 1.17 -8.18
N PRO A 77 2.91 2.21 -7.66
CA PRO A 77 2.50 3.60 -7.86
C PRO A 77 2.36 3.94 -9.35
N THR A 78 1.25 4.54 -9.75
CA THR A 78 1.06 4.98 -11.13
C THR A 78 1.88 6.23 -11.45
N ARG A 79 2.18 6.46 -12.73
CA ARG A 79 2.81 7.71 -13.21
C ARG A 79 2.06 8.95 -12.70
N ALA A 80 0.73 8.94 -12.69
CA ALA A 80 -0.10 10.06 -12.26
C ALA A 80 0.17 10.48 -10.80
N VAL A 81 0.23 9.53 -9.85
CA VAL A 81 0.50 9.86 -8.44
C VAL A 81 1.95 10.30 -8.23
N LEU A 82 2.89 9.76 -9.00
CA LEU A 82 4.30 10.17 -8.93
C LEU A 82 4.51 11.62 -9.42
N GLU A 83 3.80 12.00 -10.48
CA GLU A 83 3.77 13.38 -10.99
C GLU A 83 3.13 14.33 -9.99
N GLU A 84 1.96 13.97 -9.44
CA GLU A 84 1.27 14.76 -8.40
C GLU A 84 2.15 15.03 -7.19
N LEU A 85 2.96 14.05 -6.78
CA LEU A 85 3.82 14.14 -5.60
C LEU A 85 5.17 14.81 -5.90
N GLY A 86 5.44 15.22 -7.14
CA GLY A 86 6.69 15.87 -7.54
C GLY A 86 7.90 14.93 -7.59
N ILE A 87 7.66 13.63 -7.81
CA ILE A 87 8.69 12.58 -7.91
C ILE A 87 8.59 11.83 -9.25
N ALA A 88 8.21 12.54 -10.32
CA ALA A 88 7.99 11.96 -11.65
C ALA A 88 9.18 11.17 -12.21
N TRP A 89 10.41 11.50 -11.80
CA TRP A 89 11.62 10.77 -12.21
C TRP A 89 11.59 9.29 -11.82
N VAL A 90 10.87 8.93 -10.75
CA VAL A 90 10.69 7.55 -10.28
C VAL A 90 9.96 6.69 -11.32
N ALA A 91 9.10 7.29 -12.16
CA ALA A 91 8.43 6.55 -13.22
C ALA A 91 9.43 5.94 -14.22
N GLY A 92 10.55 6.64 -14.50
CA GLY A 92 11.62 6.13 -15.34
C GLY A 92 12.34 4.93 -14.73
N GLU A 93 12.58 4.95 -13.40
CA GLU A 93 13.17 3.83 -12.65
C GLU A 93 12.28 2.58 -12.64
N LEU A 94 10.96 2.77 -12.79
CA LEU A 94 9.97 1.70 -12.84
C LEU A 94 9.61 1.24 -14.26
N GLY A 95 10.11 1.91 -15.30
CA GLY A 95 9.74 1.63 -16.69
C GLY A 95 8.27 1.94 -17.02
N LEU A 96 7.65 2.89 -16.31
CA LEU A 96 6.28 3.37 -16.51
C LEU A 96 6.20 4.51 -17.53
#